data_AF-A0A485A4Z3-F1
#
_entry.id   AF-A0A485A4Z3-F1
#
_cell.length_a   1.000
_cell.length_b   1.000
_cell.length_c   1.000
_cell.angle_alpha   90.00
_cell.angle_beta   90.00
_cell.angle_gamma   90.00
#
_symmetry.space_group_name_H-M   'P 1'
#
loop_
_entity.id
_entity.type
_entity.pdbx_description
1 polymer ?
#
loop_
_entity_poly.entity_id
_entity_poly.type
_entity_poly.pdbx_seq_one_letter_code
_entity_poly.pdbx_strand_id
1 'polypeptide(L)'
;MSAIQNATQKLSDLHRYLLAIQNAPSPGKAALKAVQLRLNQNNSDPIFEVQQLAKTLPEPLGRWMNELASEVWDVIVKEAIQSLELEWNEKVVSEFNTNLADRYPFNPQSGKDVALSDFDRFFKPSGTMDSFYQENLKVFVENNLLQSSNNSSLIRADVINQLRTAERIRRTFFNPQNGLGIQYAIEPIEMSGNKLRSVLNLDGQLIEYSHGRSNKVRLIWPNSMRDGIESKITLMSNTNRSPKSLTTQGVWAQLRLIDAGQLTDITESSFKVRYNVDGGYVVYRVYVDGSDNPFAGGLFSKFKLSETLY
;
A
#
# COMPACT_ATOMS: atom_id res chain seq x y z
N MET A 1 38.96 30.13 -27.57
CA MET A 1 38.97 29.96 -26.10
C MET A 1 39.85 28.78 -25.78
N SER A 2 40.78 28.88 -24.82
CA SER A 2 41.63 27.74 -24.45
C SER A 2 40.77 26.65 -23.77
N ALA A 3 41.17 25.38 -23.89
CA ALA A 3 40.49 24.26 -23.23
C ALA A 3 40.38 24.47 -21.70
N ILE A 4 41.38 25.11 -21.10
CA ILE A 4 41.42 25.48 -19.68
C ILE A 4 40.33 26.51 -19.34
N GLN A 5 40.15 27.53 -20.19
CA GLN A 5 39.15 28.57 -19.94
C GLN A 5 37.71 28.01 -20.00
N ASN A 6 37.47 27.05 -20.90
CA ASN A 6 36.20 26.34 -20.95
C ASN A 6 35.99 25.45 -19.69
N ALA A 7 37.03 24.73 -19.26
CA ALA A 7 36.99 23.93 -18.04
C ALA A 7 36.69 24.77 -16.78
N THR A 8 37.37 25.91 -16.63
CA THR A 8 37.10 26.83 -15.49
C THR A 8 35.68 27.37 -15.50
N GLN A 9 35.12 27.64 -16.68
CA GLN A 9 33.74 28.11 -16.79
C GLN A 9 32.74 27.03 -16.35
N LYS A 10 32.89 25.80 -16.85
CA LYS A 10 32.01 24.68 -16.48
C LYS A 10 32.09 24.33 -15.00
N LEU A 11 33.28 24.40 -14.41
CA LEU A 11 33.44 24.23 -12.95
C LEU A 11 32.80 25.36 -12.16
N SER A 12 32.88 26.60 -12.64
CA SER A 12 32.17 27.73 -12.02
C SER A 12 30.65 27.57 -12.12
N ASP A 13 30.14 27.03 -13.21
CA ASP A 13 28.71 26.74 -13.37
C ASP A 13 28.26 25.63 -12.40
N LEU A 14 29.05 24.55 -12.30
CA LEU A 14 28.83 23.47 -11.35
C LEU A 14 28.85 23.96 -9.89
N HIS A 15 29.80 24.83 -9.54
CA HIS A 15 29.88 25.40 -8.20
C HIS A 15 28.66 26.27 -7.88
N ARG A 16 28.23 27.14 -8.80
CA ARG A 16 27.01 27.95 -8.63
C ARG A 16 25.76 27.08 -8.47
N TYR A 17 25.69 25.98 -9.21
CA TYR A 17 24.60 25.01 -9.11
C TYR A 17 24.53 24.37 -7.72
N LEU A 18 25.67 23.95 -7.16
CA LEU A 18 25.74 23.42 -5.81
C LEU A 18 25.38 24.46 -4.75
N LEU A 19 25.87 25.69 -4.90
CA LEU A 19 25.51 26.79 -3.99
C LEU A 19 24.01 27.09 -4.02
N ALA A 20 23.35 26.97 -5.18
CA ALA A 20 21.91 27.16 -5.28
C ALA A 20 21.13 26.08 -4.50
N ILE A 21 21.60 24.83 -4.51
CA ILE A 21 21.02 23.73 -3.72
C ILE A 21 21.30 23.94 -2.23
N GLN A 22 22.56 24.19 -1.87
CA GLN A 22 23.00 24.34 -0.48
C GLN A 22 22.32 25.53 0.24
N ASN A 23 22.13 26.65 -0.46
CA ASN A 23 21.54 27.86 0.11
C ASN A 23 20.01 27.93 -0.03
N ALA A 24 19.37 26.88 -0.56
CA ALA A 24 17.93 26.83 -0.65
C ALA A 24 17.28 26.76 0.76
N PRO A 25 16.03 27.23 0.93
CA PRO A 25 15.33 27.12 2.22
C PRO A 25 15.23 25.68 2.75
N SER A 26 15.21 24.71 1.84
CA SER A 26 15.32 23.28 2.15
C SER A 26 16.30 22.65 1.16
N PRO A 27 17.58 22.45 1.55
CA PRO A 27 18.60 21.87 0.68
C PRO A 27 18.21 20.50 0.16
N GLY A 28 17.68 19.65 1.05
CA GLY A 28 17.09 18.36 0.72
C GLY A 28 16.06 18.39 -0.42
N LYS A 29 15.06 19.28 -0.33
CA LYS A 29 14.02 19.41 -1.37
C LYS A 29 14.58 19.99 -2.67
N ALA A 30 15.54 20.90 -2.57
CA ALA A 30 16.24 21.42 -3.75
C ALA A 30 17.06 20.33 -4.45
N ALA A 31 17.74 19.47 -3.68
CA ALA A 31 18.45 18.30 -4.19
C ALA A 31 17.50 17.29 -4.82
N LEU A 32 16.36 16.98 -4.16
CA LEU A 32 15.31 16.11 -4.71
C LEU A 32 14.80 16.61 -6.06
N LYS A 33 14.48 17.91 -6.15
CA LYS A 33 14.06 18.54 -7.42
C LYS A 33 15.16 18.49 -8.49
N ALA A 34 16.42 18.72 -8.11
CA ALA A 34 17.56 18.63 -9.01
C ALA A 34 17.69 17.21 -9.61
N VAL A 35 17.58 16.18 -8.78
CA VAL A 35 17.57 14.76 -9.22
C VAL A 35 16.40 14.49 -10.17
N GLN A 36 15.18 14.88 -9.79
CA GLN A 36 13.99 14.71 -10.63
C GLN A 36 14.13 15.38 -12.00
N LEU A 37 14.66 16.61 -12.05
CA LEU A 37 14.86 17.35 -13.31
C LEU A 37 15.89 16.67 -14.21
N ARG A 38 17.01 16.20 -13.65
CA ARG A 38 18.04 15.50 -14.41
C ARG A 38 17.50 14.25 -15.10
N LEU A 39 16.70 13.47 -14.38
CA LEU A 39 16.22 12.16 -14.84
C LEU A 39 15.00 12.26 -15.77
N ASN A 40 14.07 13.17 -15.49
CA ASN A 40 12.82 13.27 -16.25
C ASN A 40 12.97 14.03 -17.58
N GLN A 41 13.91 14.97 -17.68
CA GLN A 41 13.94 15.93 -18.79
C GLN A 41 15.14 15.80 -19.73
N ASN A 42 15.99 14.77 -19.54
CA ASN A 42 17.23 14.60 -20.32
C ASN A 42 18.04 15.92 -20.35
N ASN A 43 18.01 16.63 -19.22
CA ASN A 43 18.35 18.05 -19.17
C ASN A 43 19.87 18.23 -19.12
N SER A 44 20.38 19.25 -19.82
CA SER A 44 21.78 19.71 -19.72
C SER A 44 22.00 20.43 -18.38
N ASP A 45 22.06 19.67 -17.29
CA ASP A 45 22.48 20.23 -16.01
C ASP A 45 24.01 20.44 -15.95
N PRO A 46 24.51 21.29 -15.04
CA PRO A 46 25.94 21.57 -14.93
C PRO A 46 26.83 20.34 -14.66
N ILE A 47 26.28 19.26 -14.10
CA ILE A 47 27.02 18.00 -13.88
C ILE A 47 27.20 17.27 -15.21
N PHE A 48 26.13 17.14 -15.99
CA PHE A 48 26.18 16.57 -17.33
C PHE A 48 27.13 17.35 -18.23
N GLU A 49 27.09 18.67 -18.18
CA GLU A 49 27.99 19.54 -18.96
C GLU A 49 29.48 19.31 -18.61
N VAL A 50 29.81 19.14 -17.32
CA VAL A 50 31.17 18.78 -16.88
C VAL A 50 31.55 17.37 -17.35
N GLN A 51 30.63 16.39 -17.29
CA GLN A 51 30.86 15.03 -17.79
C GLN A 51 31.11 15.00 -19.31
N GLN A 52 30.39 15.82 -20.09
CA GLN A 52 30.62 15.89 -21.54
C GLN A 52 31.94 16.56 -21.86
N LEU A 53 32.31 17.62 -21.15
CA LEU A 53 33.61 18.26 -21.32
C LEU A 53 34.75 17.29 -20.98
N ALA A 54 34.62 16.53 -19.89
CA ALA A 54 35.60 15.54 -19.44
C ALA A 54 36.03 14.57 -20.55
N LYS A 55 35.08 14.10 -21.38
CA LYS A 55 35.34 13.18 -22.50
C LYS A 55 36.23 13.78 -23.61
N THR A 56 36.33 15.10 -23.67
CA THR A 56 37.10 15.82 -24.72
C THR A 56 38.48 16.27 -24.23
N LEU A 57 38.74 16.18 -22.93
CA LEU A 57 39.99 16.62 -22.32
C LEU A 57 41.04 15.49 -22.34
N PRO A 58 42.33 15.82 -22.53
CA PRO A 58 43.40 14.83 -22.39
C PRO A 58 43.54 14.37 -20.94
N GLU A 59 44.03 13.15 -20.76
CA GLU A 59 44.37 12.63 -19.43
C GLU A 59 45.55 13.41 -18.80
N PRO A 60 45.55 13.62 -17.47
CA PRO A 60 44.61 13.12 -16.46
C PRO A 60 43.37 14.01 -16.22
N LEU A 61 43.25 15.14 -16.95
CA LEU A 61 42.23 16.16 -16.68
C LEU A 61 40.81 15.64 -16.95
N GLY A 62 40.64 14.86 -18.02
CA GLY A 62 39.37 14.21 -18.32
C GLY A 62 38.89 13.34 -17.16
N ARG A 63 39.76 12.47 -16.64
CA ARG A 63 39.46 11.65 -15.47
C ARG A 63 39.04 12.47 -14.25
N TRP A 64 39.84 13.47 -13.84
CA TRP A 64 39.53 14.27 -12.65
C TRP A 64 38.20 15.01 -12.75
N MET A 65 37.90 15.57 -13.93
CA MET A 65 36.63 16.25 -14.18
C MET A 65 35.44 15.29 -14.09
N ASN A 66 35.61 14.07 -14.61
CA ASN A 66 34.57 13.05 -14.53
C ASN A 66 34.36 12.55 -13.10
N GLU A 67 35.45 12.30 -12.36
CA GLU A 67 35.39 11.90 -10.94
C GLU A 67 34.69 12.96 -10.10
N LEU A 68 35.05 14.25 -10.26
CA LEU A 68 34.39 15.35 -9.57
C LEU A 68 32.89 15.42 -9.88
N ALA A 69 32.51 15.30 -11.16
CA ALA A 69 31.11 15.34 -11.55
C ALA A 69 30.31 14.16 -10.96
N SER A 70 30.91 12.98 -10.89
CA SER A 70 30.33 11.81 -10.25
C SER A 70 30.18 11.99 -8.73
N GLU A 71 31.21 12.49 -8.04
CA GLU A 71 31.13 12.76 -6.60
C GLU A 71 30.05 13.79 -6.28
N VAL A 72 29.96 14.85 -7.07
CA VAL A 72 28.92 15.87 -6.91
C VAL A 72 27.53 15.27 -7.11
N TRP A 73 27.36 14.41 -8.11
CA TRP A 73 26.10 13.71 -8.32
C TRP A 73 25.71 12.84 -7.11
N ASP A 74 26.64 12.05 -6.60
CA ASP A 74 26.39 11.15 -5.46
C ASP A 74 26.00 11.94 -4.20
N VAL A 75 26.64 13.09 -3.94
CA VAL A 75 26.29 13.96 -2.82
C VAL A 75 24.87 14.51 -2.96
N ILE A 76 24.49 14.98 -4.15
CA ILE A 76 23.12 15.48 -4.40
C ILE A 76 22.09 14.37 -4.23
N VAL A 77 22.35 13.18 -4.77
CA VAL A 77 21.43 12.03 -4.62
C VAL A 77 21.26 11.65 -3.14
N LYS A 78 22.34 11.64 -2.37
CA LYS A 78 22.28 11.36 -0.93
C LYS A 78 21.45 12.38 -0.17
N GLU A 79 21.65 13.67 -0.44
CA GLU A 79 20.87 14.76 0.15
C GLU A 79 19.38 14.67 -0.23
N ALA A 80 19.09 14.32 -1.48
CA ALA A 80 17.72 14.08 -1.95
C ALA A 80 17.04 12.93 -1.20
N ILE A 81 17.74 11.80 -0.99
CA ILE A 81 17.20 10.63 -0.27
C ILE A 81 16.95 10.94 1.20
N GLN A 82 17.82 11.72 1.85
CA GLN A 82 17.58 12.16 3.22
C GLN A 82 16.32 13.02 3.33
N SER A 83 16.12 13.95 2.38
CA SER A 83 14.88 14.74 2.32
C SER A 83 13.64 13.88 2.08
N LEU A 84 13.77 12.87 1.23
CA LEU A 84 12.70 11.94 0.90
C LEU A 84 12.25 11.14 2.12
N GLU A 85 13.19 10.75 3.00
CA GLU A 85 12.87 10.07 4.27
C GLU A 85 12.05 10.96 5.19
N LEU A 86 12.43 12.23 5.33
CA LEU A 86 11.67 13.19 6.12
C LEU A 86 10.25 13.34 5.57
N GLU A 87 10.11 13.49 4.25
CA GLU A 87 8.77 13.60 3.64
C GLU A 87 7.94 12.32 3.78
N TRP A 88 8.57 11.14 3.67
CA TRP A 88 7.90 9.86 3.89
C TRP A 88 7.35 9.74 5.31
N ASN A 89 8.16 10.11 6.30
CA ASN A 89 7.77 10.05 7.69
C ASN A 89 6.63 11.03 7.99
N GLU A 90 6.75 12.27 7.54
CA GLU A 90 5.76 13.32 7.78
C GLU A 90 4.43 13.06 7.06
N LYS A 91 4.47 12.64 5.80
CA LYS A 91 3.27 12.54 4.96
C LYS A 91 2.62 11.15 5.01
N VAL A 92 3.42 10.08 5.01
CA VAL A 92 2.92 8.72 4.84
C VAL A 92 2.86 7.97 6.17
N VAL A 93 3.99 7.89 6.88
CA VAL A 93 4.08 7.10 8.13
C VAL A 93 3.22 7.72 9.23
N SER A 94 3.32 9.04 9.42
CA SER A 94 2.54 9.76 10.43
C SER A 94 1.03 9.60 10.21
N GLU A 95 0.55 9.75 8.97
CA GLU A 95 -0.87 9.57 8.65
C GLU A 95 -1.34 8.14 8.93
N PHE A 96 -0.55 7.14 8.52
CA PHE A 96 -0.86 5.74 8.75
C PHE A 96 -0.91 5.39 10.23
N ASN A 97 0.11 5.77 11.00
CA ASN A 97 0.19 5.47 12.43
C ASN A 97 -0.95 6.15 13.21
N THR A 98 -1.28 7.39 12.85
CA THR A 98 -2.33 8.16 13.54
C THR A 98 -3.73 7.59 13.28
N ASN A 99 -4.02 7.22 12.03
CA ASN A 99 -5.39 6.95 11.60
C ASN A 99 -5.68 5.47 11.34
N LEU A 100 -4.67 4.64 11.05
CA LEU A 100 -4.86 3.29 10.53
C LEU A 100 -4.24 2.17 11.41
N ALA A 101 -2.98 2.32 11.84
CA ALA A 101 -2.15 1.22 12.34
C ALA A 101 -2.77 0.43 13.53
N ASP A 102 -3.32 1.13 14.52
CA ASP A 102 -3.85 0.51 15.76
C ASP A 102 -5.33 0.11 15.67
N ARG A 103 -5.92 0.15 14.47
CA ARG A 103 -7.34 -0.07 14.24
C ARG A 103 -7.57 -1.25 13.31
N TYR A 104 -8.74 -1.87 13.41
CA TYR A 104 -9.14 -2.91 12.46
C TYR A 104 -9.35 -2.27 11.08
N PRO A 105 -8.81 -2.85 9.99
CA PRO A 105 -8.31 -4.22 9.86
C PRO A 105 -6.79 -4.42 10.06
N PHE A 106 -6.00 -3.37 10.30
CA PHE A 106 -4.54 -3.47 10.46
C PHE A 106 -4.14 -4.09 11.80
N ASN A 107 -4.91 -3.82 12.85
CA ASN A 107 -4.84 -4.51 14.12
C ASN A 107 -6.12 -5.36 14.33
N PRO A 108 -6.08 -6.68 14.08
CA PRO A 108 -7.25 -7.56 14.20
C PRO A 108 -7.85 -7.61 15.62
N GLN A 109 -7.05 -7.32 16.65
CA GLN A 109 -7.49 -7.32 18.04
C GLN A 109 -8.13 -5.98 18.46
N SER A 110 -8.07 -4.95 17.60
CA SER A 110 -8.63 -3.64 17.93
C SER A 110 -10.15 -3.70 17.94
N GLY A 111 -10.77 -3.16 18.99
CA GLY A 111 -12.21 -2.92 19.04
C GLY A 111 -12.64 -1.67 18.27
N LYS A 112 -11.70 -0.87 17.75
CA LYS A 112 -11.97 0.31 16.93
C LYS A 112 -11.69 0.01 15.47
N ASP A 113 -12.57 0.51 14.63
CA ASP A 113 -12.48 0.41 13.19
C ASP A 113 -11.69 1.60 12.61
N VAL A 114 -10.95 1.37 11.54
CA VAL A 114 -10.47 2.43 10.64
C VAL A 114 -11.68 3.10 10.01
N ALA A 115 -11.74 4.43 10.03
CA ALA A 115 -12.79 5.12 9.30
C ALA A 115 -12.61 4.89 7.79
N LEU A 116 -13.69 4.59 7.07
CA LEU A 116 -13.63 4.36 5.62
C LEU A 116 -13.05 5.58 4.87
N SER A 117 -13.26 6.80 5.38
CA SER A 117 -12.68 8.03 4.83
C SER A 117 -11.16 8.10 4.97
N ASP A 118 -10.60 7.62 6.09
CA ASP A 118 -9.15 7.58 6.28
C ASP A 118 -8.52 6.49 5.42
N PHE A 119 -9.20 5.34 5.31
CA PHE A 119 -8.80 4.27 4.38
C PHE A 119 -8.83 4.74 2.92
N ASP A 120 -9.90 5.43 2.52
CA ASP A 120 -10.05 6.06 1.21
C ASP A 120 -8.92 7.04 0.94
N ARG A 121 -8.71 8.03 1.82
CA ARG A 121 -7.68 9.06 1.67
C ARG A 121 -6.29 8.46 1.49
N PHE A 122 -5.97 7.41 2.24
CA PHE A 122 -4.63 6.82 2.23
C PHE A 122 -4.36 5.95 0.99
N PHE A 123 -5.29 5.05 0.64
CA PHE A 123 -5.03 3.98 -0.35
C PHE A 123 -5.63 4.21 -1.74
N LYS A 124 -6.56 5.15 -1.92
CA LYS A 124 -7.20 5.33 -3.24
C LYS A 124 -6.18 5.72 -4.33
N PRO A 125 -6.54 5.56 -5.62
CA PRO A 125 -5.80 6.22 -6.70
C PRO A 125 -5.67 7.73 -6.43
N SER A 126 -4.44 8.26 -6.52
CA SER A 126 -4.11 9.63 -6.13
C SER A 126 -4.34 9.98 -4.64
N GLY A 127 -4.46 8.96 -3.78
CA GLY A 127 -4.42 9.11 -2.32
C GLY A 127 -3.00 9.33 -1.79
N THR A 128 -2.83 9.41 -0.47
CA THR A 128 -1.54 9.72 0.18
C THR A 128 -0.40 8.82 -0.31
N MET A 129 -0.59 7.50 -0.30
CA MET A 129 0.46 6.56 -0.67
C MET A 129 0.80 6.63 -2.18
N ASP A 130 -0.22 6.67 -3.03
CA ASP A 130 -0.02 6.69 -4.48
C ASP A 130 0.60 8.01 -4.94
N SER A 131 0.11 9.14 -4.46
CA SER A 131 0.66 10.45 -4.77
C SER A 131 2.12 10.56 -4.31
N PHE A 132 2.44 10.07 -3.11
CA PHE A 132 3.82 10.04 -2.65
C PHE A 132 4.72 9.20 -3.57
N TYR A 133 4.25 8.02 -3.98
CA TYR A 133 4.99 7.16 -4.90
C TYR A 133 5.23 7.84 -6.26
N GLN A 134 4.16 8.35 -6.89
CA GLN A 134 4.25 8.96 -8.23
C GLN A 134 5.13 10.22 -8.24
N GLU A 135 5.01 11.06 -7.22
CA GLU A 135 5.72 12.35 -7.15
C GLU A 135 7.18 12.16 -6.71
N ASN A 136 7.46 11.27 -5.76
CA ASN A 136 8.74 11.26 -5.06
C ASN A 136 9.57 10.00 -5.29
N LEU A 137 8.95 8.81 -5.38
CA LEU A 137 9.69 7.54 -5.44
C LEU A 137 9.89 7.01 -6.85
N LYS A 138 8.91 7.19 -7.73
CA LYS A 138 8.86 6.57 -9.06
C LYS A 138 10.15 6.79 -9.86
N VAL A 139 10.63 8.03 -9.91
CA VAL A 139 11.84 8.37 -10.67
C VAL A 139 13.09 7.65 -10.15
N PHE A 140 13.19 7.42 -8.84
CA PHE A 140 14.32 6.71 -8.25
C PHE A 140 14.24 5.21 -8.48
N VAL A 141 13.03 4.66 -8.36
CA VAL A 141 12.75 3.24 -8.58
C VAL A 141 13.01 2.86 -10.04
N GLU A 142 12.49 3.64 -11.00
CA GLU A 142 12.60 3.36 -12.44
C GLU A 142 14.03 3.52 -12.97
N ASN A 143 14.82 4.43 -12.38
CA ASN A 143 16.21 4.66 -12.78
C ASN A 143 17.23 3.86 -11.97
N ASN A 144 16.80 2.92 -11.12
CA ASN A 144 17.66 2.13 -10.22
C ASN A 144 18.60 2.98 -9.34
N LEU A 145 18.24 4.24 -9.08
CA LEU A 145 19.04 5.15 -8.23
C LEU A 145 18.97 4.81 -6.76
N LEU A 146 18.14 3.83 -6.42
CA LEU A 146 18.12 3.18 -5.14
C LEU A 146 19.23 2.16 -5.01
N GLN A 147 20.30 2.21 -5.80
CA GLN A 147 21.47 1.35 -5.69
C GLN A 147 22.73 2.22 -5.58
N SER A 148 23.54 1.99 -4.55
CA SER A 148 24.84 2.62 -4.36
C SER A 148 25.85 2.11 -5.40
N SER A 149 26.97 2.82 -5.57
CA SER A 149 28.12 2.40 -6.39
C SER A 149 28.67 1.01 -6.04
N ASN A 150 28.40 0.51 -4.82
CA ASN A 150 28.71 -0.85 -4.37
C ASN A 150 27.57 -1.86 -4.60
N ASN A 151 26.57 -1.54 -5.43
CA ASN A 151 25.41 -2.38 -5.72
C ASN A 151 24.48 -2.66 -4.51
N SER A 152 24.60 -1.89 -3.42
CA SER A 152 23.73 -2.00 -2.23
C SER A 152 22.55 -1.05 -2.34
N SER A 153 21.33 -1.49 -2.04
CA SER A 153 20.16 -0.64 -2.21
C SER A 153 20.16 0.53 -1.20
N LEU A 154 19.95 1.77 -1.67
CA LEU A 154 19.80 2.98 -0.85
C LEU A 154 18.41 3.11 -0.23
N ILE A 155 17.41 2.36 -0.70
CA ILE A 155 16.12 2.20 -0.01
C ILE A 155 16.03 0.78 0.48
N ARG A 156 15.52 0.62 1.71
CA ARG A 156 15.38 -0.69 2.31
C ARG A 156 14.38 -1.55 1.53
N ALA A 157 14.74 -2.83 1.34
CA ALA A 157 13.93 -3.78 0.58
C ALA A 157 12.52 -3.98 1.18
N ASP A 158 12.36 -3.79 2.49
CA ASP A 158 11.05 -3.83 3.14
C ASP A 158 10.14 -2.70 2.68
N VAL A 159 10.63 -1.47 2.49
CA VAL A 159 9.81 -0.36 1.96
C VAL A 159 9.24 -0.71 0.59
N ILE A 160 10.05 -1.28 -0.31
CA ILE A 160 9.60 -1.71 -1.64
C ILE A 160 8.52 -2.81 -1.52
N ASN A 161 8.67 -3.73 -0.57
CA ASN A 161 7.64 -4.75 -0.29
C ASN A 161 6.34 -4.11 0.23
N GLN A 162 6.45 -3.06 1.04
CA GLN A 162 5.29 -2.34 1.58
C GLN A 162 4.56 -1.55 0.49
N LEU A 163 5.28 -0.93 -0.45
CA LEU A 163 4.66 -0.29 -1.63
C LEU A 163 3.86 -1.30 -2.47
N ARG A 164 4.43 -2.49 -2.70
CA ARG A 164 3.71 -3.58 -3.38
C ARG A 164 2.49 -4.07 -2.60
N THR A 165 2.58 -4.10 -1.28
CA THR A 165 1.46 -4.49 -0.41
C THR A 165 0.37 -3.43 -0.40
N ALA A 166 0.72 -2.14 -0.34
CA ALA A 166 -0.21 -1.03 -0.49
C ALA A 166 -0.92 -1.08 -1.84
N GLU A 167 -0.19 -1.38 -2.92
CA GLU A 167 -0.77 -1.56 -4.25
C GLU A 167 -1.77 -2.71 -4.30
N ARG A 168 -1.45 -3.81 -3.62
CA ARG A 168 -2.35 -4.94 -3.51
C ARG A 168 -3.62 -4.58 -2.74
N ILE A 169 -3.50 -3.86 -1.62
CA ILE A 169 -4.65 -3.32 -0.87
C ILE A 169 -5.49 -2.43 -1.79
N ARG A 170 -4.87 -1.51 -2.52
CA ARG A 170 -5.56 -0.62 -3.45
C ARG A 170 -6.34 -1.39 -4.51
N ARG A 171 -5.70 -2.32 -5.20
CA ARG A 171 -6.34 -3.15 -6.26
C ARG A 171 -7.45 -4.05 -5.72
N THR A 172 -7.33 -4.48 -4.46
CA THR A 172 -8.35 -5.30 -3.79
C THR A 172 -9.61 -4.47 -3.50
N PHE A 173 -9.45 -3.25 -2.97
CA PHE A 173 -10.54 -2.49 -2.37
C PHE A 173 -11.07 -1.34 -3.21
N PHE A 174 -10.35 -0.91 -4.26
CA PHE A 174 -10.78 0.22 -5.10
C PHE A 174 -11.05 -0.24 -6.52
N ASN A 175 -12.28 -0.04 -6.96
CA ASN A 175 -12.67 -0.21 -8.35
C ASN A 175 -12.54 1.15 -9.08
N PRO A 176 -11.93 1.19 -10.29
CA PRO A 176 -11.81 2.44 -11.07
C PRO A 176 -13.13 3.16 -11.35
N GLN A 177 -14.26 2.45 -11.43
CA GLN A 177 -15.57 3.00 -11.75
C GLN A 177 -16.36 3.40 -10.50
N ASN A 178 -16.26 2.62 -9.42
CA ASN A 178 -17.16 2.72 -8.27
C ASN A 178 -16.46 3.19 -6.98
N GLY A 179 -15.15 3.41 -7.01
CA GLY A 179 -14.37 3.79 -5.83
C GLY A 179 -14.20 2.64 -4.84
N LEU A 180 -14.22 2.96 -3.54
CA LEU A 180 -14.05 2.00 -2.46
C LEU A 180 -15.20 0.97 -2.44
N GLY A 181 -14.86 -0.30 -2.61
CA GLY A 181 -15.77 -1.42 -2.43
C GLY A 181 -15.27 -2.69 -3.09
N ILE A 182 -15.73 -3.83 -2.56
CA ILE A 182 -15.45 -5.17 -3.08
C ILE A 182 -16.76 -5.85 -3.43
N GLN A 183 -16.69 -6.74 -4.43
CA GLN A 183 -17.77 -7.64 -4.78
C GLN A 183 -17.26 -9.07 -4.63
N TYR A 184 -18.10 -9.92 -4.06
CA TYR A 184 -17.76 -11.33 -3.86
C TYR A 184 -19.05 -12.16 -3.89
N ALA A 185 -18.94 -13.48 -3.92
CA ALA A 185 -20.10 -14.35 -3.79
C ALA A 185 -19.94 -15.31 -2.62
N ILE A 186 -21.05 -15.70 -2.01
CA ILE A 186 -21.08 -16.67 -0.93
C ILE A 186 -22.10 -17.76 -1.20
N GLU A 187 -21.80 -18.97 -0.77
CA GLU A 187 -22.65 -20.15 -0.94
C GLU A 187 -22.65 -20.99 0.34
N PRO A 188 -23.80 -21.24 0.98
CA PRO A 188 -23.90 -22.26 2.01
C PRO A 188 -23.50 -23.64 1.46
N ILE A 189 -22.65 -24.37 2.18
CA ILE A 189 -22.17 -25.69 1.76
C ILE A 189 -22.82 -26.79 2.59
N GLU A 190 -22.75 -26.65 3.91
CA GLU A 190 -23.30 -27.62 4.84
C GLU A 190 -23.61 -26.98 6.19
N MET A 191 -24.49 -27.63 6.94
CA MET A 191 -24.84 -27.27 8.32
C MET A 191 -24.96 -28.56 9.12
N SER A 192 -24.71 -28.51 10.42
CA SER A 192 -24.88 -29.68 11.28
C SER A 192 -26.35 -30.11 11.36
N GLY A 193 -26.61 -31.42 11.40
CA GLY A 193 -27.97 -31.98 11.41
C GLY A 193 -28.82 -31.62 12.65
N ASN A 194 -28.19 -31.11 13.72
CA ASN A 194 -28.89 -30.59 14.91
C ASN A 194 -29.36 -29.13 14.76
N LYS A 195 -29.18 -28.51 13.59
CA LYS A 195 -29.66 -27.15 13.28
C LYS A 195 -30.62 -27.22 12.10
N LEU A 196 -31.72 -26.46 12.18
CA LEU A 196 -32.78 -26.43 11.17
C LEU A 196 -32.53 -25.38 10.09
N ARG A 197 -32.04 -24.20 10.50
CA ARG A 197 -31.87 -23.04 9.63
C ARG A 197 -30.69 -22.20 10.09
N SER A 198 -29.90 -21.71 9.15
CA SER A 198 -28.92 -20.64 9.36
C SER A 198 -29.38 -19.37 8.65
N VAL A 199 -29.19 -18.22 9.28
CA VAL A 199 -29.38 -16.89 8.67
C VAL A 199 -28.09 -16.11 8.84
N LEU A 200 -27.41 -15.86 7.72
CA LEU A 200 -26.24 -15.00 7.62
C LEU A 200 -26.70 -13.62 7.14
N ASN A 201 -26.52 -12.60 7.97
CA ASN A 201 -26.76 -11.20 7.64
C ASN A 201 -25.41 -10.52 7.44
N LEU A 202 -25.16 -9.96 6.27
CA LEU A 202 -23.95 -9.21 5.93
C LEU A 202 -24.36 -7.79 5.53
N ASP A 203 -24.42 -6.91 6.52
CA ASP A 203 -24.82 -5.50 6.39
C ASP A 203 -26.20 -5.32 5.71
N GLY A 204 -27.16 -6.16 6.08
CA GLY A 204 -28.52 -6.17 5.53
C GLY A 204 -28.71 -7.14 4.36
N GLN A 205 -27.65 -7.75 3.84
CA GLN A 205 -27.75 -8.80 2.82
C GLN A 205 -27.95 -10.16 3.51
N LEU A 206 -29.14 -10.74 3.36
CA LEU A 206 -29.52 -11.99 4.04
C LEU A 206 -29.28 -13.22 3.16
N ILE A 207 -28.61 -14.22 3.74
CA ILE A 207 -28.40 -15.54 3.14
C ILE A 207 -28.93 -16.58 4.11
N GLU A 208 -29.96 -17.30 3.67
CA GLU A 208 -30.61 -18.34 4.46
C GLU A 208 -30.29 -19.73 3.94
N TYR A 209 -30.20 -20.69 4.84
CA TYR A 209 -29.98 -22.09 4.47
C TYR A 209 -30.67 -23.04 5.45
N SER A 210 -31.36 -24.04 4.90
CA SER A 210 -32.15 -25.03 5.65
C SER A 210 -31.97 -26.44 5.06
N HIS A 211 -30.73 -26.87 4.83
CA HIS A 211 -30.37 -28.17 4.22
C HIS A 211 -30.90 -28.42 2.79
N GLY A 212 -31.38 -27.36 2.13
CA GLY A 212 -31.88 -27.42 0.76
C GLY A 212 -30.79 -27.23 -0.30
N ARG A 213 -31.23 -27.06 -1.56
CA ARG A 213 -30.32 -26.63 -2.63
C ARG A 213 -29.74 -25.26 -2.28
N SER A 214 -28.43 -25.15 -2.41
CA SER A 214 -27.71 -23.90 -2.19
C SER A 214 -27.56 -23.14 -3.50
N ASN A 215 -27.57 -21.81 -3.41
CA ASN A 215 -27.29 -20.92 -4.54
C ASN A 215 -26.19 -19.95 -4.13
N LYS A 216 -25.35 -19.59 -5.11
CA LYS A 216 -24.38 -18.51 -4.92
C LYS A 216 -25.12 -17.17 -4.85
N VAL A 217 -24.88 -16.42 -3.80
CA VAL A 217 -25.41 -15.06 -3.60
C VAL A 217 -24.26 -14.08 -3.80
N ARG A 218 -24.43 -13.11 -4.70
CA ARG A 218 -23.46 -12.02 -4.88
C ARG A 218 -23.68 -10.95 -3.81
N LEU A 219 -22.59 -10.47 -3.24
CA LEU A 219 -22.56 -9.53 -2.14
C LEU A 219 -21.61 -8.39 -2.45
N ILE A 220 -21.87 -7.26 -1.81
CA ILE A 220 -21.00 -6.09 -1.84
C ILE A 220 -20.58 -5.69 -0.42
N TRP A 221 -19.38 -5.14 -0.30
CA TRP A 221 -18.93 -4.42 0.89
C TRP A 221 -18.24 -3.12 0.47
N PRO A 222 -18.48 -1.99 1.16
CA PRO A 222 -19.56 -1.79 2.14
C PRO A 222 -20.93 -1.75 1.43
N ASN A 223 -21.95 -2.40 2.01
CA ASN A 223 -23.33 -2.35 1.47
C ASN A 223 -24.15 -1.16 2.03
N SER A 224 -23.79 -0.70 3.22
CA SER A 224 -24.39 0.44 3.90
C SER A 224 -23.28 1.25 4.55
N MET A 225 -23.49 2.56 4.72
CA MET A 225 -22.62 3.44 5.49
C MET A 225 -23.35 4.09 6.68
N ARG A 226 -24.47 3.50 7.10
CA ARG A 226 -25.27 3.97 8.25
C ARG A 226 -24.62 3.57 9.57
N ASP A 227 -24.92 4.31 10.64
CA ASP A 227 -24.57 3.88 11.99
C ASP A 227 -25.32 2.61 12.39
N GLY A 228 -24.67 1.76 13.20
CA GLY A 228 -25.26 0.51 13.71
C GLY A 228 -25.30 -0.65 12.72
N ILE A 229 -24.48 -0.60 11.65
CA ILE A 229 -24.29 -1.76 10.76
C ILE A 229 -23.76 -2.94 11.57
N GLU A 230 -24.40 -4.09 11.38
CA GLU A 230 -23.97 -5.36 11.92
C GLU A 230 -23.89 -6.44 10.84
N SER A 231 -22.97 -7.36 11.06
CA SER A 231 -22.88 -8.63 10.36
C SER A 231 -23.07 -9.74 11.39
N LYS A 232 -23.94 -10.70 11.09
CA LYS A 232 -24.42 -11.67 12.08
C LYS A 232 -24.71 -13.02 11.45
N ILE A 233 -24.25 -14.09 12.08
CA ILE A 233 -24.67 -15.47 11.78
C ILE A 233 -25.54 -15.99 12.91
N THR A 234 -26.75 -16.44 12.58
CA THR A 234 -27.70 -17.03 13.53
C THR A 234 -27.99 -18.48 13.14
N LEU A 235 -27.84 -19.41 14.09
CA LEU A 235 -28.25 -20.80 13.90
C LEU A 235 -29.50 -21.10 14.74
N MET A 236 -30.53 -21.64 14.09
CA MET A 236 -31.77 -22.07 14.73
C MET A 236 -31.72 -23.58 14.98
N SER A 237 -31.96 -23.96 16.24
CA SER A 237 -32.00 -25.37 16.66
C SER A 237 -33.36 -25.99 16.40
N ASN A 238 -33.43 -27.33 16.38
CA ASN A 238 -34.67 -28.09 16.38
C ASN A 238 -35.34 -28.18 17.78
N THR A 239 -34.64 -27.70 18.81
CA THR A 239 -35.15 -27.61 20.19
C THR A 239 -35.80 -26.24 20.43
N ASN A 240 -36.75 -26.12 21.38
CA ASN A 240 -37.38 -24.87 21.84
C ASN A 240 -36.42 -23.86 22.53
N ARG A 241 -35.12 -23.89 22.22
CA ARG A 241 -34.12 -22.95 22.73
C ARG A 241 -34.08 -21.72 21.83
N SER A 242 -33.87 -20.55 22.43
CA SER A 242 -33.66 -19.30 21.69
C SER A 242 -32.49 -19.44 20.72
N PRO A 243 -32.60 -18.93 19.47
CA PRO A 243 -31.49 -18.91 18.53
C PRO A 243 -30.25 -18.24 19.14
N LYS A 244 -29.08 -18.76 18.79
CA LYS A 244 -27.79 -18.17 19.17
C LYS A 244 -27.11 -17.61 17.95
N SER A 245 -26.37 -16.53 18.16
CA SER A 245 -25.71 -15.80 17.10
C SER A 245 -24.32 -15.37 17.46
N LEU A 246 -23.47 -15.28 16.45
CA LEU A 246 -22.23 -14.51 16.46
C LEU A 246 -22.49 -13.22 15.69
N THR A 247 -22.16 -12.08 16.31
CA THR A 247 -22.41 -10.74 15.75
C THR A 247 -21.14 -9.92 15.80
N THR A 248 -20.89 -9.18 14.73
CA THR A 248 -19.86 -8.13 14.63
C THR A 248 -20.54 -6.83 14.22
N GLN A 249 -19.95 -5.71 14.61
CA GLN A 249 -20.51 -4.37 14.38
C GLN A 249 -19.45 -3.45 13.79
N GLY A 250 -19.92 -2.35 13.20
CA GLY A 250 -19.07 -1.32 12.61
C GLY A 250 -19.01 -1.40 11.09
N VAL A 251 -18.31 -0.46 10.49
CA VAL A 251 -18.20 -0.34 9.02
C VAL A 251 -17.42 -1.51 8.41
N TRP A 252 -16.63 -2.22 9.21
CA TRP A 252 -15.91 -3.43 8.81
C TRP A 252 -16.57 -4.73 9.30
N ALA A 253 -17.84 -4.70 9.70
CA ALA A 253 -18.52 -5.86 10.30
C ALA A 253 -18.43 -7.12 9.44
N GLN A 254 -18.58 -7.02 8.11
CA GLN A 254 -18.48 -8.19 7.22
C GLN A 254 -17.12 -8.86 7.31
N LEU A 255 -16.02 -8.08 7.21
CA LEU A 255 -14.66 -8.63 7.30
C LEU A 255 -14.42 -9.23 8.69
N ARG A 256 -14.83 -8.53 9.75
CA ARG A 256 -14.73 -9.04 11.13
C ARG A 256 -15.47 -10.36 11.32
N LEU A 257 -16.67 -10.50 10.71
CA LEU A 257 -17.44 -11.72 10.84
C LEU A 257 -16.71 -12.88 10.16
N ILE A 258 -16.18 -12.65 8.96
CA ILE A 258 -15.41 -13.66 8.22
C ILE A 258 -14.15 -14.04 9.00
N ASP A 259 -13.42 -13.07 9.56
CA ASP A 259 -12.23 -13.29 10.39
C ASP A 259 -12.53 -14.07 11.68
N ALA A 260 -13.75 -13.93 12.23
CA ALA A 260 -14.19 -14.67 13.40
C ALA A 260 -14.51 -16.14 13.09
N GLY A 261 -14.65 -16.50 11.81
CA GLY A 261 -14.87 -17.87 11.36
C GLY A 261 -13.57 -18.66 11.17
N GLN A 262 -13.68 -19.98 11.14
CA GLN A 262 -12.54 -20.86 10.85
C GLN A 262 -12.36 -20.98 9.33
N LEU A 263 -11.29 -20.37 8.80
CA LEU A 263 -10.98 -20.39 7.38
C LEU A 263 -10.26 -21.70 6.98
N THR A 264 -10.74 -22.36 5.93
CA THR A 264 -10.21 -23.62 5.38
C THR A 264 -10.27 -23.60 3.86
N ASP A 265 -9.61 -24.55 3.17
CA ASP A 265 -9.59 -24.66 1.71
C ASP A 265 -9.27 -23.33 0.99
N ILE A 266 -8.28 -22.60 1.50
CA ILE A 266 -7.92 -21.27 0.97
C ILE A 266 -7.20 -21.43 -0.37
N THR A 267 -7.78 -20.84 -1.40
CA THR A 267 -7.24 -20.70 -2.76
C THR A 267 -7.22 -19.22 -3.14
N GLU A 268 -6.69 -18.89 -4.32
CA GLU A 268 -6.68 -17.50 -4.80
C GLU A 268 -8.10 -16.94 -4.97
N SER A 269 -9.03 -17.73 -5.50
CA SER A 269 -10.39 -17.29 -5.87
C SER A 269 -11.50 -17.79 -4.95
N SER A 270 -11.18 -18.62 -3.94
CA SER A 270 -12.18 -19.12 -3.00
C SER A 270 -11.60 -19.63 -1.68
N PHE A 271 -12.43 -19.67 -0.65
CA PHE A 271 -12.13 -20.32 0.61
C PHE A 271 -13.42 -20.76 1.30
N LYS A 272 -13.32 -21.64 2.29
CA LYS A 272 -14.43 -21.99 3.18
C LYS A 272 -14.29 -21.26 4.51
N VAL A 273 -15.42 -20.80 5.05
CA VAL A 273 -15.53 -20.26 6.41
C VAL A 273 -16.53 -21.08 7.20
N ARG A 274 -16.09 -21.62 8.34
CA ARG A 274 -16.92 -22.39 9.27
C ARG A 274 -17.22 -21.56 10.51
N TYR A 275 -18.51 -21.47 10.85
CA TYR A 275 -18.98 -20.88 12.09
C TYR A 275 -19.48 -21.97 13.02
N ASN A 276 -18.94 -22.03 14.24
CA ASN A 276 -19.43 -22.92 15.29
C ASN A 276 -20.29 -22.09 16.26
N VAL A 277 -21.60 -22.39 16.33
CA VAL A 277 -22.56 -21.65 17.16
C VAL A 277 -23.49 -22.65 17.85
N ASP A 278 -23.62 -22.55 19.18
CA ASP A 278 -24.55 -23.35 20.00
C ASP A 278 -24.41 -24.87 19.79
N GLY A 279 -23.17 -25.39 19.79
CA GLY A 279 -22.90 -26.82 19.59
C GLY A 279 -23.30 -27.37 18.23
N GLY A 280 -23.58 -26.49 17.25
CA GLY A 280 -23.73 -26.82 15.84
C GLY A 280 -22.76 -25.99 15.00
N TYR A 281 -22.81 -26.19 13.69
CA TYR A 281 -21.98 -25.43 12.76
C TYR A 281 -22.68 -25.20 11.43
N VAL A 282 -22.20 -24.19 10.71
CA VAL A 282 -22.49 -23.96 9.29
C VAL A 282 -21.19 -23.64 8.56
N VAL A 283 -21.07 -24.10 7.33
CA VAL A 283 -19.94 -23.83 6.44
C VAL A 283 -20.45 -23.08 5.23
N TYR A 284 -19.82 -21.95 4.92
CA TYR A 284 -20.02 -21.22 3.68
C TYR A 284 -18.75 -21.31 2.83
N ARG A 285 -18.90 -21.33 1.51
CA ARG A 285 -17.81 -21.06 0.58
C ARG A 285 -17.94 -19.63 0.09
N VAL A 286 -16.83 -18.90 0.20
CA VAL A 286 -16.68 -17.54 -0.31
C VAL A 286 -15.90 -17.62 -1.61
N TYR A 287 -16.36 -16.89 -2.62
CA TYR A 287 -15.75 -16.75 -3.93
C TYR A 287 -15.37 -15.28 -4.12
N VAL A 288 -14.12 -15.03 -4.47
CA VAL A 288 -13.57 -13.69 -4.74
C VAL A 288 -13.02 -13.66 -6.16
N ASP A 289 -13.13 -12.50 -6.81
CA ASP A 289 -12.58 -12.35 -8.16
C ASP A 289 -11.06 -12.09 -8.10
N GLY A 290 -10.28 -13.05 -8.60
CA GLY A 290 -8.84 -12.88 -8.86
C GLY A 290 -7.90 -13.06 -7.65
N SER A 291 -6.64 -12.65 -7.85
CA SER A 291 -5.50 -12.86 -6.94
C SER A 291 -5.50 -11.98 -5.68
N ASP A 292 -6.54 -11.18 -5.48
CA ASP A 292 -6.61 -10.10 -4.50
C ASP A 292 -7.79 -10.34 -3.54
N ASN A 293 -7.62 -11.36 -2.70
CA ASN A 293 -8.60 -11.77 -1.68
C ASN A 293 -8.54 -10.82 -0.46
N PRO A 294 -9.63 -10.08 -0.14
CA PRO A 294 -9.67 -9.15 1.00
C PRO A 294 -9.79 -9.83 2.36
N PHE A 295 -10.18 -11.10 2.39
CA PHE A 295 -10.54 -11.82 3.62
C PHE A 295 -9.48 -12.83 4.06
N ALA A 296 -8.70 -13.36 3.13
CA ALA A 296 -7.71 -14.39 3.42
C ALA A 296 -6.33 -14.01 2.88
N GLY A 297 -5.27 -14.49 3.54
CA GLY A 297 -3.88 -14.29 3.10
C GLY A 297 -3.13 -13.17 3.82
N GLY A 298 -3.74 -12.55 4.84
CA GLY A 298 -3.07 -11.65 5.77
C GLY A 298 -2.67 -10.30 5.16
N LEU A 299 -3.43 -9.81 4.18
CA LEU A 299 -3.17 -8.58 3.44
C LEU A 299 -2.86 -7.39 4.38
N PHE A 300 -3.71 -7.15 5.37
CA PHE A 300 -3.53 -6.07 6.35
C PHE A 300 -2.42 -6.37 7.37
N SER A 301 -2.33 -7.61 7.86
CA SER A 301 -1.30 -8.00 8.84
C SER A 301 0.14 -7.90 8.32
N LYS A 302 0.30 -7.99 6.99
CA LYS A 302 1.58 -7.85 6.28
C LYS A 302 1.95 -6.40 5.99
N PHE A 303 0.98 -5.50 6.07
CA PHE A 303 1.19 -4.08 5.82
C PHE A 303 1.67 -3.38 7.08
N LYS A 304 2.94 -2.96 7.08
CA LYS A 304 3.59 -2.24 8.17
C LYS A 304 4.55 -1.23 7.58
N LEU A 305 4.44 0.03 7.96
CA LEU A 305 5.36 1.05 7.47
C LEU A 305 6.54 1.19 8.42
N SER A 306 7.75 1.19 7.84
CA SER A 306 8.98 1.53 8.54
C SER A 306 9.10 3.06 8.63
N GLU A 307 9.59 3.54 9.77
CA GLU A 307 9.97 4.95 9.99
C GLU A 307 11.28 5.34 9.28
N THR A 308 11.99 4.38 8.67
CA THR A 308 13.19 4.69 7.85
C THR A 308 13.03 4.17 6.43
N LEU A 309 13.45 4.99 5.46
CA LEU A 309 13.48 4.66 4.04
C LEU A 309 14.80 4.00 3.64
N TYR A 310 15.92 4.43 4.21
CA TYR A 310 17.25 3.86 3.96
C TYR A 310 17.77 3.01 5.13
#